data_AF-A0A202F2W1-F1
#
_entry.id   AF-A0A202F2W1-F1
#
_cell.length_a   1.000
_cell.length_b   1.000
_cell.length_c   1.000
_cell.angle_alpha   90.00
_cell.angle_beta   90.00
_cell.angle_gamma   90.00
#
_symmetry.space_group_name_H-M   'P 1'
#
loop_
_entity.id
_entity.type
_entity.pdbx_description
1 polymer ?
#
loop_
_entity_poly.entity_id
_entity_poly.type
_entity_poly.pdbx_seq_one_letter_code
_entity_poly.pdbx_strand_id
1 'polypeptide(L)' 'MSKVDDLLGINYLGTHTMRKTGAYRVYTQSNYNIGLVMHLLNHSSELMTLAYLGLDQAST' A
#
# COMPACT_ATOMS: atom_id res chain seq x y z
N MET A 1 18.27 5.67 19.95
CA MET A 1 16.94 5.88 19.33
C MET A 1 16.26 4.52 19.28
N SER A 2 15.13 4.34 19.97
CA SER A 2 14.31 3.14 19.78
C SER A 2 13.71 3.17 18.38
N LYS A 3 13.56 2.01 17.73
CA LYS A 3 12.88 1.98 16.44
C LYS A 3 11.37 2.17 16.66
N VAL A 4 10.68 2.68 15.64
CA VAL A 4 9.24 3.00 15.72
C VAL A 4 8.38 1.75 15.90
N ASP A 5 8.82 0.64 15.31
CA ASP A 5 8.18 -0.67 15.40
C ASP A 5 8.22 -1.23 16.82
N ASP A 6 9.33 -1.05 17.54
CA ASP A 6 9.46 -1.40 18.96
C ASP A 6 8.51 -0.57 19.85
N LEU A 7 8.36 0.72 19.56
CA LEU A 7 7.48 1.62 20.31
C LEU A 7 5.99 1.27 20.14
N LEU A 8 5.63 0.71 19.00
CA LEU A 8 4.26 0.33 18.66
C LEU A 8 3.97 -1.15 18.94
N GLY A 9 4.99 -1.96 19.27
CA GLY A 9 4.85 -3.40 19.48
C GLY A 9 4.51 -4.17 18.19
N ILE A 10 4.99 -3.71 17.03
CA ILE A 10 4.68 -4.30 15.72
C ILE A 10 5.98 -4.85 15.10
N ASN A 11 6.06 -6.13 14.75
CA ASN A 11 7.31 -6.74 14.26
C ASN A 11 7.44 -6.79 12.71
N TYR A 12 6.49 -6.23 11.98
CA TYR A 12 6.42 -6.26 10.51
C TYR A 12 6.42 -4.87 9.86
N LEU A 13 6.82 -3.83 10.61
CA LEU A 13 6.93 -2.48 10.08
C LEU A 13 8.25 -2.32 9.30
N GLY A 14 8.17 -2.37 7.98
CA GLY A 14 9.27 -2.08 7.08
C GLY A 14 9.19 -0.67 6.48
N THR A 15 10.22 -0.29 5.71
CA THR A 15 10.33 1.01 5.04
C THR A 15 9.16 1.32 4.09
N HIS A 16 8.56 0.29 3.51
CA HIS A 16 7.43 0.43 2.59
C HIS A 16 6.06 0.29 3.25
N THR A 17 5.97 -0.14 4.51
CA THR A 17 4.68 -0.47 5.16
C THR A 17 3.75 0.73 5.17
N MET A 18 4.24 1.91 5.57
CA MET A 18 3.43 3.13 5.58
C MET A 18 2.96 3.55 4.18
N ARG A 19 3.80 3.40 3.16
CA ARG A 19 3.45 3.71 1.76
C ARG A 19 2.34 2.78 1.25
N LYS A 20 2.46 1.47 1.53
CA LYS A 20 1.44 0.47 1.17
C LYS A 20 0.11 0.74 1.88
N THR A 21 0.15 0.94 3.20
CA THR A 21 -1.06 1.24 4.00
C THR A 21 -1.71 2.55 3.57
N GLY A 22 -0.93 3.59 3.30
CA GLY A 22 -1.44 4.88 2.80
C GLY A 22 -2.13 4.75 1.44
N ALA A 23 -1.49 4.05 0.49
CA ALA A 23 -2.08 3.82 -0.83
C ALA A 23 -3.38 3.00 -0.77
N TYR A 24 -3.43 1.97 0.08
CA TYR A 24 -4.65 1.18 0.29
C TYR A 24 -5.79 2.01 0.90
N ARG A 25 -5.47 2.92 1.85
CA ARG A 25 -6.44 3.88 2.38
C ARG A 25 -6.97 4.83 1.31
N VAL A 26 -6.09 5.39 0.48
CA VAL A 26 -6.52 6.27 -0.63
C VAL A 26 -7.39 5.49 -1.62
N TYR A 27 -7.01 4.26 -1.95
CA TYR A 27 -7.79 3.38 -2.82
C TYR A 27 -9.22 3.20 -2.30
N THR A 28 -9.38 2.82 -1.03
CA THR A 28 -10.71 2.61 -0.41
C THR A 28 -11.51 3.90 -0.23
N GLN A 29 -10.88 4.99 0.21
CA GLN A 29 -11.53 6.29 0.43
C GLN A 29 -11.94 7.00 -0.86
N SER A 30 -11.25 6.73 -1.96
CA SER A 30 -11.57 7.29 -3.29
C SER A 30 -12.59 6.46 -4.06
N ASN A 31 -13.31 5.56 -3.37
CA ASN A 31 -14.25 4.62 -4.00
C ASN A 31 -13.57 3.74 -5.06
N TYR A 32 -12.41 3.18 -4.72
CA TYR A 32 -11.64 2.24 -5.53
C TYR A 32 -11.07 2.83 -6.83
N ASN A 33 -10.71 4.12 -6.83
CA ASN A 33 -10.09 4.78 -7.98
C ASN A 33 -8.61 4.37 -8.12
N ILE A 34 -8.34 3.40 -8.99
CA ILE A 34 -6.98 2.88 -9.20
C ILE A 34 -6.06 3.89 -9.90
N GLY A 35 -6.58 4.71 -10.82
CA GLY A 35 -5.80 5.73 -11.54
C GLY A 35 -5.23 6.79 -10.59
N LEU A 36 -6.01 7.21 -9.59
CA LEU A 36 -5.54 8.11 -8.52
C LEU A 36 -4.36 7.50 -7.76
N VAL A 37 -4.45 6.22 -7.41
CA VAL A 37 -3.41 5.50 -6.66
C VAL A 37 -2.17 5.28 -7.52
N MET A 38 -2.33 5.01 -8.82
CA MET A 38 -1.21 4.93 -9.76
C MET A 38 -0.42 6.24 -9.81
N HIS A 39 -1.11 7.38 -9.94
CA HIS A 39 -0.47 8.69 -9.92
C HIS A 39 0.22 8.97 -8.57
N LEU A 40 -0.45 8.65 -7.46
CA LEU A 40 0.12 8.79 -6.11
C LEU A 40 1.40 7.95 -5.92
N LEU A 41 1.41 6.73 -6.45
CA LEU A 41 2.51 5.80 -6.33
C LEU A 41 3.56 5.94 -7.45
N ASN A 42 3.30 6.78 -8.45
CA ASN A 42 4.12 6.91 -9.66
C ASN A 42 4.34 5.56 -10.36
N HIS A 43 3.28 4.76 -10.50
CA HIS A 43 3.31 3.49 -11.20
C HIS A 43 2.86 3.66 -12.65
N SER A 44 3.55 2.98 -13.57
CA SER A 44 3.23 2.99 -15.00
C SER A 44 2.14 2.00 -15.41
N SER A 45 1.69 1.13 -14.49
CA SER A 45 0.71 0.08 -14.78
C SER A 45 -0.25 -0.14 -13.60
N GLU A 46 -1.52 -0.42 -13.93
CA GLU A 46 -2.53 -0.83 -12.96
C GLU A 46 -2.14 -2.14 -12.28
N LEU A 47 -1.64 -3.13 -13.03
CA LEU A 47 -1.21 -4.43 -12.48
C LEU A 47 -0.12 -4.26 -11.42
N MET A 48 0.85 -3.37 -11.67
CA MET A 48 1.89 -3.04 -10.68
C MET A 48 1.28 -2.45 -9.41
N THR A 49 0.24 -1.63 -9.54
CA THR A 49 -0.46 -1.02 -8.41
C THR A 49 -1.30 -2.04 -7.66
N LEU A 50 -2.03 -2.91 -8.35
CA LEU A 50 -2.80 -4.00 -7.73
C LEU A 50 -1.88 -4.95 -6.97
N ALA A 51 -0.76 -5.37 -7.56
CA ALA A 51 0.24 -6.20 -6.89
C ALA A 51 0.87 -5.48 -5.68
N TYR A 52 1.15 -4.18 -5.80
CA TYR A 52 1.67 -3.39 -4.69
C TYR A 52 0.68 -3.29 -3.52
N LEU A 53 -0.62 -3.27 -3.81
CA LEU A 53 -1.71 -3.30 -2.84
C LEU A 53 -2.06 -4.71 -2.34
N GLY A 54 -1.49 -5.77 -2.92
CA GLY A 54 -1.83 -7.16 -2.61
C GLY A 54 -3.21 -7.59 -3.11
N LEU A 55 -3.71 -6.96 -4.18
CA LEU A 55 -5.01 -7.20 -4.82
C LEU A 55 -4.89 -7.97 -6.14
N ASP A 56 -3.70 -8.49 -6.45
CA ASP A 56 -3.39 -9.26 -7.66
C ASP A 56 -3.66 -10.77 -7.52
N GLN A 57 -4.06 -11.23 -6.34
CA GLN A 57 -4.41 -12.64 -6.15
C GLN A 57 -5.78 -12.95 -6.75
N ALA A 58 -5.78 -13.65 -7.88
CA ALA A 58 -6.96 -14.38 -8.35
C ALA A 58 -7.38 -15.39 -7.28
N SER A 59 -8.64 -15.38 -6.88
CA SER A 59 -9.21 -16.40 -5.98
C SER A 59 -9.10 -17.78 -6.66
N THR A 60 -8.10 -18.58 -6.29
CA THR A 60 -8.09 -20.04 -6.51
C THR A 60 -9.10 -20.72 -5.61
#